data_AF-A0A7C5V8Z3-F1
#
_entry.id   AF-A0A7C5V8Z3-F1
#
_cell.length_a   1.000
_cell.length_b   1.000
_cell.length_c   1.000
_cell.angle_alpha   90.00
_cell.angle_beta   90.00
_cell.angle_gamma   90.00
#
_symmetry.space_group_name_H-M   'P 1'
#
loop_
_entity.id
_entity.type
_entity.pdbx_description
1 polymer ?
#
loop_
_entity_poly.entity_id
_entity_poly.type
_entity_poly.pdbx_seq_one_letter_code
_entity_poly.pdbx_strand_id
1 'polypeptide(L)'
;NWKNLSTGARCAYNNNAGTAETYGYLYNWFALNDSRNIAPEGWRVATEADWQTLANSLGGTAEAGGKMKEAGTTHWQAPNTGATNESGFTALPGGCRDLNGNFYLLGRVAYFWTATAIDANGAWNRVLSYEDTILNSVGPNKTNGFSVRLIRE
;
A
#
# COMPACT_ATOMS: atom_id res chain seq x y z
N ASN A 1 -7.53 -11.67 -18.40
CA ASN A 1 -7.32 -10.21 -18.46
C ASN A 1 -7.52 -9.65 -17.05
N TRP A 2 -6.51 -8.99 -16.47
CA TRP A 2 -6.51 -8.51 -15.07
C TRP A 2 -7.68 -7.57 -14.75
N LYS A 3 -8.02 -6.67 -15.68
CA LYS A 3 -9.07 -5.64 -15.51
C LYS A 3 -10.44 -6.18 -15.13
N ASN A 4 -10.74 -7.43 -15.51
CA ASN A 4 -12.05 -8.05 -15.32
C ASN A 4 -12.02 -9.15 -14.25
N LEU A 5 -10.94 -9.25 -13.48
CA LEU A 5 -10.84 -10.26 -12.44
C LEU A 5 -11.72 -9.89 -11.26
N SER A 6 -12.50 -10.87 -10.81
CA SER A 6 -13.17 -10.92 -9.50
C SER A 6 -12.43 -11.83 -8.51
N THR A 7 -11.32 -12.43 -8.92
CA THR A 7 -10.47 -13.33 -8.13
C THR A 7 -9.14 -12.65 -7.76
N GLY A 8 -8.47 -13.16 -6.74
CA GLY A 8 -7.17 -12.64 -6.30
C GLY A 8 -6.10 -12.74 -7.39
N ALA A 9 -5.30 -11.69 -7.52
CA ALA A 9 -4.14 -11.65 -8.40
C ALA A 9 -3.02 -10.81 -7.79
N ARG A 10 -1.78 -11.16 -8.13
CA ARG A 10 -0.58 -10.41 -7.75
C ARG A 10 0.43 -10.34 -8.90
N CYS A 11 1.24 -9.30 -8.93
CA CYS A 11 2.36 -9.16 -9.85
C CYS A 11 3.51 -8.37 -9.20
N ALA A 12 4.72 -8.54 -9.70
CA ALA A 12 5.82 -7.63 -9.40
C ALA A 12 5.67 -6.33 -10.21
N TYR A 13 6.29 -5.24 -9.76
CA TYR A 13 6.30 -4.00 -10.53
C TYR A 13 6.97 -4.22 -11.89
N ASN A 14 6.38 -3.71 -12.98
CA ASN A 14 6.81 -3.97 -14.36
C ASN A 14 6.97 -5.45 -14.72
N ASN A 15 6.33 -6.36 -13.97
CA ASN A 15 6.53 -7.81 -14.07
C ASN A 15 8.00 -8.25 -13.92
N ASN A 16 8.81 -7.45 -13.22
CA ASN A 16 10.21 -7.76 -12.94
C ASN A 16 10.36 -8.34 -11.53
N ALA A 17 10.75 -9.60 -11.41
CA ALA A 17 10.89 -10.30 -10.13
C ALA A 17 11.81 -9.60 -9.13
N GLY A 18 12.90 -8.96 -9.58
CA GLY A 18 13.83 -8.24 -8.69
C GLY A 18 13.17 -7.05 -7.98
N THR A 19 12.12 -6.46 -8.55
CA THR A 19 11.37 -5.39 -7.87
C THR A 19 10.57 -5.93 -6.68
N ALA A 20 10.14 -7.18 -6.72
CA ALA A 20 9.38 -7.78 -5.63
C ALA A 20 10.26 -8.12 -4.42
N GLU A 21 11.57 -8.33 -4.63
CA GLU A 21 12.53 -8.53 -3.53
C GLU A 21 12.70 -7.26 -2.70
N THR A 22 12.69 -6.08 -3.35
CA THR A 22 12.81 -4.78 -2.67
C THR A 22 11.47 -4.23 -2.19
N TYR A 23 10.47 -4.17 -3.08
CA TYR A 23 9.22 -3.43 -2.84
C TYR A 23 8.03 -4.33 -2.50
N GLY A 24 8.19 -5.65 -2.61
CA GLY A 24 7.10 -6.62 -2.50
C GLY A 24 6.23 -6.70 -3.77
N TYR A 25 5.18 -7.51 -3.67
CA TYR A 25 4.21 -7.68 -4.75
C TYR A 25 3.07 -6.66 -4.67
N LEU A 26 2.52 -6.34 -5.83
CA LEU A 26 1.28 -5.59 -5.99
C LEU A 26 0.12 -6.56 -6.13
N TYR A 27 -0.90 -6.40 -5.29
CA TYR A 27 -2.08 -7.25 -5.22
C TYR A 27 -3.31 -6.48 -5.69
N ASN A 28 -4.22 -7.13 -6.41
CA ASN A 28 -5.58 -6.61 -6.49
C ASN A 28 -6.30 -6.79 -5.14
N TRP A 29 -7.36 -6.03 -4.92
CA TRP A 29 -8.08 -6.07 -3.64
C TRP A 29 -8.73 -7.44 -3.38
N PHE A 30 -9.15 -8.15 -4.42
CA PHE A 30 -9.73 -9.50 -4.30
C PHE A 30 -8.74 -10.51 -3.70
N ALA A 31 -7.43 -10.30 -3.83
CA ALA A 31 -6.43 -11.18 -3.23
C ALA A 31 -6.47 -11.18 -1.69
N LEU A 32 -7.02 -10.14 -1.07
CA LEU A 32 -7.10 -10.00 0.38
C LEU A 32 -8.10 -10.98 1.02
N ASN A 33 -9.09 -11.44 0.25
CA ASN A 33 -10.13 -12.37 0.70
C ASN A 33 -10.13 -13.68 -0.11
N ASP A 34 -9.03 -13.95 -0.81
CA ASP A 34 -8.90 -15.13 -1.66
C ASP A 34 -8.60 -16.38 -0.80
N SER A 35 -9.08 -17.55 -1.23
CA SER A 35 -8.91 -18.81 -0.49
C SER A 35 -7.45 -19.25 -0.35
N ARG A 36 -6.55 -18.72 -1.17
CA ARG A 36 -5.10 -18.91 -1.01
C ARG A 36 -4.52 -18.24 0.23
N ASN A 37 -5.30 -17.37 0.88
CA ASN A 37 -5.03 -16.65 2.11
C ASN A 37 -3.64 -15.99 2.17
N ILE A 38 -3.58 -14.70 1.86
CA ILE A 38 -2.31 -13.95 1.91
C ILE A 38 -1.83 -13.69 3.35
N ALA A 39 -2.68 -13.92 4.36
CA ALA A 39 -2.35 -13.72 5.76
C ALA A 39 -2.15 -15.08 6.46
N PRO A 40 -0.94 -15.41 6.95
CA PRO A 40 -0.73 -16.64 7.70
C PRO A 40 -1.52 -16.63 9.02
N GLU A 41 -1.61 -17.79 9.68
CA GLU A 41 -2.30 -17.91 10.97
C GLU A 41 -1.78 -16.91 12.01
N GLY A 42 -2.70 -16.28 12.75
CA GLY A 42 -2.39 -15.20 13.70
C GLY A 42 -2.15 -13.84 13.06
N TRP A 43 -2.37 -13.71 11.74
CA TRP A 43 -2.29 -12.45 11.01
C TRP A 43 -3.56 -12.19 10.22
N ARG A 44 -3.88 -10.91 10.02
CA ARG A 44 -4.94 -10.46 9.12
C ARG A 44 -4.50 -9.22 8.34
N VAL A 45 -5.24 -8.90 7.28
CA VAL A 45 -5.00 -7.65 6.52
C VAL A 45 -5.50 -6.45 7.33
N ALA A 46 -4.73 -5.36 7.32
CA ALA A 46 -5.09 -4.13 8.03
C ALA A 46 -6.38 -3.48 7.45
N THR A 47 -7.32 -3.15 8.33
CA THR A 47 -8.56 -2.41 8.06
C THR A 47 -8.33 -0.90 8.18
N GLU A 48 -9.29 -0.08 7.72
CA GLU A 48 -9.28 1.37 7.95
C GLU A 48 -9.02 1.75 9.42
N ALA A 49 -9.60 1.01 10.37
CA ALA A 49 -9.48 1.28 11.80
C ALA A 49 -8.05 1.04 12.33
N ASP A 50 -7.35 0.02 11.81
CA ASP A 50 -5.95 -0.22 12.17
C ASP A 50 -5.05 0.91 11.67
N TRP A 51 -5.27 1.35 10.42
CA TRP A 51 -4.54 2.49 9.86
C TRP A 51 -4.84 3.79 10.61
N GLN A 52 -6.08 4.01 11.03
CA GLN A 52 -6.44 5.18 11.84
C GLN A 52 -5.77 5.14 13.21
N THR A 53 -5.70 3.97 13.84
CA THR A 53 -5.00 3.77 15.11
C THR A 53 -3.51 4.10 14.98
N LEU A 54 -2.86 3.60 13.93
CA LEU A 54 -1.47 3.92 13.63
C LEU A 54 -1.29 5.43 13.39
N ALA A 55 -2.14 6.04 12.57
CA ALA A 55 -2.06 7.48 12.30
C ALA A 55 -2.20 8.32 13.58
N ASN A 56 -3.16 7.98 14.44
CA ASN A 56 -3.39 8.69 15.70
C ASN A 56 -2.18 8.59 16.63
N SER A 57 -1.53 7.42 16.71
CA SER A 57 -0.30 7.23 17.49
C SER A 57 0.89 8.08 17.00
N LEU A 58 0.80 8.58 15.76
CA LEU A 58 1.85 9.37 15.10
C LEU A 58 1.52 10.87 15.01
N GLY A 59 0.49 11.34 15.73
CA GLY A 59 0.08 12.76 15.70
C GLY A 59 -1.03 13.08 14.70
N GLY A 60 -1.67 12.06 14.12
CA GLY A 60 -2.76 12.20 13.16
C GLY A 60 -2.29 12.16 11.70
N THR A 61 -3.25 12.10 10.78
CA THR A 61 -2.99 11.85 9.35
C THR A 61 -2.14 12.92 8.67
N ALA A 62 -2.14 14.17 9.17
CA ALA A 62 -1.32 15.25 8.62
C ALA A 62 0.20 15.03 8.77
N GLU A 63 0.61 14.26 9.78
CA GLU A 63 2.03 14.00 10.09
C GLU A 63 2.42 12.53 9.91
N ALA A 64 1.47 11.61 10.09
CA ALA A 64 1.72 10.18 10.13
C ALA A 64 2.46 9.68 8.88
N GLY A 65 2.14 10.24 7.71
CA GLY A 65 2.74 9.80 6.46
C GLY A 65 4.26 9.99 6.43
N GLY A 66 4.77 11.10 6.95
CA GLY A 66 6.22 11.32 7.12
C GLY A 66 6.84 10.27 8.05
N LYS A 67 6.27 10.09 9.23
CA LYS A 67 6.77 9.15 10.26
C LYS A 67 6.67 7.67 9.87
N MET A 68 5.95 7.34 8.79
CA MET A 68 5.78 5.99 8.27
C MET A 68 6.73 5.62 7.13
N LYS A 69 7.27 6.62 6.41
CA LYS A 69 8.19 6.38 5.28
C LYS A 69 9.57 5.94 5.77
N GLU A 70 10.24 5.09 4.99
CA GLU A 70 11.69 4.91 5.11
C GLU A 70 12.37 6.29 5.16
N ALA A 71 13.27 6.47 6.13
CA ALA A 71 14.02 7.72 6.27
C ALA A 71 15.10 7.85 5.18
N GLY A 72 15.39 9.09 4.79
CA GLY A 72 16.34 9.37 3.72
C GLY A 72 15.76 9.14 2.33
N THR A 73 16.62 8.97 1.33
CA THR A 73 16.23 8.93 -0.09
C THR A 73 16.85 7.74 -0.82
N THR A 74 17.09 6.63 -0.11
CA THR A 74 17.65 5.41 -0.72
C THR A 74 16.68 4.85 -1.76
N HIS A 75 15.40 4.69 -1.39
CA HIS A 75 14.35 4.28 -2.32
C HIS A 75 13.40 5.41 -2.68
N TRP A 76 13.13 6.32 -1.75
CA TRP A 76 12.30 7.51 -2.01
C TRP A 76 13.06 8.55 -2.80
N GLN A 77 12.40 9.11 -3.82
CA GLN A 77 12.88 10.30 -4.49
C GLN A 77 12.94 11.48 -3.49
N ALA A 78 13.97 12.32 -3.61
CA ALA A 78 14.00 13.59 -2.90
C ALA A 78 12.77 14.46 -3.28
N PRO A 79 12.17 15.20 -2.32
CA PRO A 79 12.71 15.49 -0.99
C PRO A 79 12.41 14.44 0.10
N ASN A 80 11.52 13.46 -0.15
CA ASN A 80 10.96 12.57 0.87
C ASN A 80 10.52 13.32 2.15
N THR A 81 9.69 14.35 1.97
CA THR A 81 9.36 15.34 3.00
C THR A 81 8.93 14.70 4.32
N GLY A 82 9.58 15.12 5.41
CA GLY A 82 9.27 14.70 6.78
C GLY A 82 9.45 13.21 7.07
N ALA A 83 10.22 12.49 6.25
CA ALA A 83 10.45 11.07 6.45
C ALA A 83 11.42 10.78 7.61
N THR A 84 10.89 10.25 8.71
CA THR A 84 11.68 9.93 9.91
C THR A 84 11.64 8.45 10.29
N ASN A 85 10.68 7.69 9.77
CA ASN A 85 10.42 6.30 10.14
C ASN A 85 10.23 6.03 11.65
N GLU A 86 9.81 7.04 12.44
CA GLU A 86 9.57 6.90 13.89
C GLU A 86 8.58 5.79 14.24
N SER A 87 7.69 5.44 13.31
CA SER A 87 6.74 4.34 13.48
C SER A 87 7.36 2.94 13.41
N GLY A 88 8.57 2.80 12.85
CA GLY A 88 9.16 1.51 12.46
C GLY A 88 8.50 0.85 11.24
N PHE A 89 7.47 1.46 10.65
CA PHE A 89 6.70 0.89 9.55
C PHE A 89 7.51 0.69 8.26
N THR A 90 8.49 1.57 8.01
CA THR A 90 9.44 1.52 6.90
C THR A 90 8.74 1.35 5.55
N ALA A 91 7.82 2.27 5.21
CA ALA A 91 7.16 2.25 3.92
C ALA A 91 8.16 2.51 2.79
N LEU A 92 8.14 1.65 1.77
CA LEU A 92 8.89 1.82 0.53
C LEU A 92 7.97 2.26 -0.61
N PRO A 93 8.45 3.10 -1.55
CA PRO A 93 7.65 3.67 -2.63
C PRO A 93 7.52 2.69 -3.80
N GLY A 94 6.82 1.57 -3.58
CA GLY A 94 6.64 0.50 -4.57
C GLY A 94 5.78 0.87 -5.79
N GLY A 95 5.19 2.07 -5.80
CA GLY A 95 4.30 2.51 -6.86
C GLY A 95 3.01 1.67 -6.92
N CYS A 96 2.42 1.59 -8.10
CA CYS A 96 1.20 0.82 -8.33
C CYS A 96 1.10 0.25 -9.74
N ARG A 97 0.09 -0.61 -9.92
CA ARG A 97 -0.42 -1.04 -11.22
C ARG A 97 -1.86 -0.58 -11.38
N ASP A 98 -2.21 0.08 -12.46
CA ASP A 98 -3.60 0.45 -12.74
C ASP A 98 -4.42 -0.73 -13.27
N LEU A 99 -5.73 -0.53 -13.41
CA LEU A 99 -6.67 -1.50 -13.95
C LEU A 99 -6.40 -1.86 -15.43
N ASN A 100 -5.74 -0.98 -16.20
CA ASN A 100 -5.37 -1.23 -17.59
C ASN A 100 -4.05 -2.01 -17.72
N GLY A 101 -3.31 -2.14 -16.61
CA GLY A 101 -2.06 -2.88 -16.51
C GLY A 101 -0.79 -2.05 -16.68
N ASN A 102 -0.92 -0.72 -16.67
CA ASN A 102 0.20 0.19 -16.63
C ASN A 102 0.75 0.32 -15.20
N PHE A 103 2.05 0.61 -15.10
CA PHE A 103 2.73 0.77 -13.82
C PHE A 103 3.19 2.22 -13.65
N TYR A 104 3.06 2.75 -12.43
CA TYR A 104 3.34 4.16 -12.16
C TYR A 104 4.03 4.37 -10.80
N LEU A 105 4.72 5.51 -10.67
CA LEU A 105 5.11 6.14 -9.40
C LEU A 105 6.07 5.33 -8.50
N LEU A 106 6.78 4.35 -9.05
CA LEU A 106 7.90 3.72 -8.34
C LEU A 106 8.91 4.80 -7.90
N GLY A 107 9.36 4.75 -6.66
CA GLY A 107 10.25 5.75 -6.07
C GLY A 107 9.54 7.02 -5.56
N ARG A 108 8.25 7.21 -5.86
CA ARG A 108 7.52 8.46 -5.53
C ARG A 108 6.31 8.30 -4.64
N VAL A 109 5.60 7.16 -4.74
CA VAL A 109 4.38 6.93 -3.97
C VAL A 109 4.34 5.48 -3.48
N ALA A 110 3.89 5.29 -2.25
CA ALA A 110 3.55 3.99 -1.70
C ALA A 110 2.03 3.86 -1.57
N TYR A 111 1.45 2.81 -2.16
CA TYR A 111 0.04 2.50 -2.06
C TYR A 111 -0.17 1.22 -1.27
N PHE A 112 -1.09 1.24 -0.31
CA PHE A 112 -1.45 0.07 0.47
C PHE A 112 -2.95 -0.15 0.44
N TRP A 113 -3.40 -1.35 0.10
CA TRP A 113 -4.81 -1.70 0.28
C TRP A 113 -5.16 -1.77 1.77
N THR A 114 -6.40 -1.37 2.10
CA THR A 114 -7.02 -1.74 3.37
C THR A 114 -8.05 -2.84 3.12
N ALA A 115 -8.35 -3.65 4.13
CA ALA A 115 -9.37 -4.71 4.04
C ALA A 115 -10.81 -4.17 3.96
N THR A 116 -11.00 -2.85 3.96
CA THR A 116 -12.32 -2.22 4.02
C THR A 116 -12.80 -1.85 2.61
N ALA A 117 -13.86 -2.51 2.16
CA ALA A 117 -14.53 -2.17 0.91
C ALA A 117 -15.33 -0.86 1.04
N ILE A 118 -15.48 -0.14 -0.08
CA ILE A 118 -16.38 1.01 -0.21
C ILE A 118 -17.72 0.52 -0.78
N ASP A 119 -17.63 -0.19 -1.91
CA ASP A 119 -18.78 -0.76 -2.60
C ASP A 119 -18.36 -2.02 -3.38
N ALA A 120 -19.14 -2.41 -4.40
CA ALA A 120 -18.81 -3.57 -5.24
C ALA A 120 -17.49 -3.40 -6.01
N ASN A 121 -17.17 -2.19 -6.45
CA ASN A 121 -16.06 -1.87 -7.35
C ASN A 121 -14.87 -1.21 -6.64
N GLY A 122 -15.10 -0.48 -5.56
CA GLY A 122 -14.11 0.33 -4.86
C GLY A 122 -13.77 -0.21 -3.47
N ALA A 123 -12.53 0.03 -3.04
CA ALA A 123 -12.08 -0.23 -1.68
C ALA A 123 -11.14 0.88 -1.23
N TRP A 124 -11.00 1.07 0.08
CA TRP A 124 -10.11 2.09 0.60
C TRP A 124 -8.65 1.66 0.48
N ASN A 125 -7.78 2.64 0.28
CA ASN A 125 -6.34 2.46 0.33
C ASN A 125 -5.69 3.50 1.26
N ARG A 126 -4.38 3.36 1.41
CA ARG A 126 -3.51 4.38 2.00
C ARG A 126 -2.44 4.79 1.03
N VAL A 127 -2.14 6.08 1.03
CA VAL A 127 -1.20 6.70 0.09
C VAL A 127 -0.19 7.54 0.87
N LEU A 128 1.09 7.34 0.56
CA LEU A 128 2.20 8.14 1.05
C LEU A 128 2.94 8.74 -0.14
N SER A 129 3.10 10.06 -0.18
CA SER A 129 3.85 10.75 -1.24
C SER A 129 5.24 11.16 -0.77
N TYR A 130 6.19 11.21 -1.71
CA TYR A 130 7.53 11.74 -1.48
C TYR A 130 7.54 13.25 -1.16
N GLU A 131 6.50 14.00 -1.54
CA GLU A 131 6.48 15.47 -1.42
C GLU A 131 5.80 15.99 -0.15
N ASP A 132 5.05 15.15 0.57
CA ASP A 132 4.28 15.53 1.75
C ASP A 132 4.49 14.58 2.95
N THR A 133 3.87 14.94 4.07
CA THR A 133 3.88 14.19 5.33
C THR A 133 2.56 13.48 5.61
N ILE A 134 1.64 13.48 4.65
CA ILE A 134 0.23 13.14 4.89
C ILE A 134 0.02 11.64 4.64
N LEU A 135 -0.66 10.97 5.56
CA LEU A 135 -1.26 9.67 5.31
C LEU A 135 -2.61 9.88 4.64
N ASN A 136 -2.63 9.80 3.31
CA ASN A 136 -3.83 10.02 2.52
C ASN A 136 -4.66 8.73 2.34
N SER A 137 -5.93 8.89 1.98
CA SER A 137 -6.84 7.78 1.66
C SER A 137 -7.68 8.12 0.43
N VAL A 138 -7.79 7.17 -0.49
CA VAL A 138 -8.66 7.28 -1.67
C VAL A 138 -9.44 5.97 -1.89
N GLY A 139 -10.47 6.04 -2.74
CA GLY A 139 -11.33 4.90 -3.09
C GLY A 139 -11.15 4.40 -4.53
N PRO A 140 -10.02 3.80 -4.90
CA PRO A 140 -9.77 3.32 -6.25
C PRO A 140 -10.49 1.99 -6.53
N ASN A 141 -10.50 1.61 -7.81
CA ASN A 141 -11.07 0.33 -8.24
C ASN A 141 -10.27 -0.84 -7.65
N LYS A 142 -10.98 -1.85 -7.14
CA LYS A 142 -10.47 -3.09 -6.55
C LYS A 142 -9.54 -3.88 -7.48
N THR A 143 -9.59 -3.65 -8.79
CA THR A 143 -8.68 -4.27 -9.74
C THR A 143 -7.32 -3.58 -9.83
N ASN A 144 -7.07 -2.45 -9.18
CA ASN A 144 -5.73 -1.87 -9.12
C ASN A 144 -4.78 -2.76 -8.29
N GLY A 145 -3.49 -2.74 -8.62
CA GLY A 145 -2.44 -3.45 -7.90
C GLY A 145 -1.71 -2.54 -6.91
N PHE A 146 -1.86 -2.80 -5.61
CA PHE A 146 -1.15 -2.09 -4.52
C PHE A 146 -0.53 -3.06 -3.53
N SER A 147 0.38 -2.57 -2.70
CA SER A 147 0.99 -3.36 -1.63
C SER A 147 -0.04 -3.70 -0.53
N VAL A 148 0.27 -4.72 0.26
CA VAL A 148 -0.56 -5.13 1.41
C VAL A 148 0.32 -5.20 2.65
N ARG A 149 -0.23 -4.78 3.79
CA ARG A 149 0.39 -4.98 5.11
C ARG A 149 -0.56 -5.79 5.99
N LEU A 150 0.04 -6.65 6.79
CA LEU A 150 -0.66 -7.51 7.72
C LEU A 150 -0.44 -6.99 9.14
N ILE A 151 -1.43 -7.23 10.00
CA ILE A 151 -1.38 -6.97 11.43
C ILE A 151 -1.48 -8.31 12.16
N ARG A 152 -0.70 -8.44 13.23
CA ARG A 152 -0.74 -9.62 14.10
C ARG A 152 -1.90 -9.47 15.06
N GLU A 153 -2.64 -10.56 15.26
CA GLU A 153 -3.70 -10.65 16.27
C GLU A 153 -3.16 -11.04 17.65
#